data_AF-A0A6J6G4N8-F1
#
_entry.id   AF-A0A6J6G4N8-F1
#
_cell.length_a   1.000
_cell.length_b   1.000
_cell.length_c   1.000
_cell.angle_alpha   90.00
_cell.angle_beta   90.00
_cell.angle_gamma   90.00
#
_symmetry.space_group_name_H-M   'P 1'
#
loop_
_entity.id
_entity.type
_entity.pdbx_description
1 polymer ?
#
loop_
_entity_poly.entity_id
_entity_poly.type
_entity_poly.pdbx_seq_one_letter_code
_entity_poly.pdbx_strand_id
1 'polypeptide(L)'
;MANDPLLIDLGWSWFLESLKKEGCEFIAPSGTVTRVASASFGTLENRENDSEVEVRASWTPINGNDMAAHVRAWLNLLEIASGMPPIPQGVTQLSRHN
;
A
#
# COMPACT_ATOMS: atom_id res chain seq x y z
N MET A 1 -1.95 -5.27 -13.75
CA MET A 1 -1.17 -4.74 -12.60
C MET A 1 -0.20 -5.78 -12.05
N ALA A 2 -0.62 -7.00 -11.73
CA ALA A 2 0.25 -7.97 -11.03
C ALA A 2 1.49 -8.46 -11.82
N ASN A 3 1.50 -8.32 -13.15
CA ASN A 3 2.65 -8.61 -14.03
C ASN A 3 3.50 -7.38 -14.38
N ASP A 4 3.23 -6.22 -13.79
CA ASP A 4 4.02 -5.02 -14.04
C ASP A 4 5.42 -5.19 -13.43
N PRO A 5 6.51 -5.10 -14.22
CA PRO A 5 7.87 -5.19 -13.71
C PRO A 5 8.22 -4.07 -12.72
N LEU A 6 7.51 -2.93 -12.77
CA LEU A 6 7.72 -1.78 -11.88
C LEU A 6 6.94 -1.88 -10.57
N LEU A 7 6.19 -2.95 -10.34
CA LEU A 7 5.33 -3.10 -9.17
C LEU A 7 6.10 -3.04 -7.83
N ILE A 8 7.38 -3.43 -7.84
CA ILE A 8 8.27 -3.31 -6.67
C ILE A 8 8.55 -1.83 -6.35
N ASP A 9 8.98 -1.06 -7.35
CA ASP A 9 9.26 0.38 -7.21
C ASP A 9 7.98 1.16 -6.88
N LEU A 10 6.87 0.77 -7.48
CA LEU A 10 5.56 1.35 -7.24
C LEU A 10 5.08 1.08 -5.81
N GLY A 11 5.25 -0.15 -5.31
CA GLY A 11 4.91 -0.50 -3.92
C GLY A 11 5.67 0.34 -2.90
N TRP A 12 6.96 0.63 -3.18
CA TRP A 12 7.75 1.50 -2.32
C TRP A 12 7.32 2.96 -2.43
N SER A 13 6.96 3.40 -3.65
CA SER A 13 6.44 4.75 -3.89
C SER A 13 5.12 4.99 -3.16
N TRP A 14 4.19 4.03 -3.16
CA TRP A 14 2.94 4.13 -2.40
C TRP A 14 3.16 4.36 -0.91
N PHE A 15 4.17 3.71 -0.32
CA PHE A 15 4.54 3.92 1.08
C PHE A 15 5.00 5.37 1.33
N LEU A 16 5.94 5.87 0.52
CA LEU A 16 6.46 7.24 0.66
C LEU A 16 5.38 8.29 0.38
N GLU A 17 4.54 8.06 -0.62
CA GLU A 17 3.42 8.94 -0.96
C GLU A 17 2.35 8.95 0.13
N SER A 18 2.08 7.82 0.78
CA SER A 18 1.12 7.77 1.89
C SER A 18 1.59 8.57 3.09
N LEU A 19 2.89 8.53 3.41
CA LEU A 19 3.49 9.39 4.44
C LEU A 19 3.39 10.86 4.05
N LYS A 20 3.73 11.20 2.79
CA LYS A 20 3.66 12.57 2.29
C LYS A 20 2.23 13.12 2.29
N LYS A 21 1.25 12.31 1.89
CA LYS A 21 -0.19 12.67 1.83
C LYS A 21 -0.73 13.07 3.20
N GLU A 22 -0.31 12.37 4.26
CA GLU A 22 -0.69 12.68 5.64
C GLU A 22 0.19 13.76 6.29
N GLY A 23 1.15 14.33 5.56
CA GLY A 23 2.04 15.38 6.07
C GLY A 23 3.05 14.88 7.12
N CYS A 24 3.38 13.59 7.11
CA CYS A 24 4.27 12.99 8.09
C CYS A 24 5.71 13.48 7.92
N GLU A 25 6.32 13.97 9.00
CA GLU A 25 7.77 14.22 9.07
C GLU A 25 8.47 12.99 9.64
N PHE A 26 9.39 12.40 8.86
CA PHE A 26 10.08 11.15 9.21
C PHE A 26 11.52 11.12 8.72
N ILE A 27 12.30 10.26 9.36
CA ILE A 27 13.67 9.90 8.95
C ILE A 27 13.83 8.38 8.88
N ALA A 28 14.95 7.95 8.33
CA ALA A 28 15.34 6.55 8.19
C ALA A 28 14.27 5.62 7.56
N PRO A 29 13.59 6.03 6.46
CA PRO A 29 12.71 5.12 5.75
C PRO A 29 13.52 3.93 5.22
N SER A 30 13.07 2.73 5.54
CA SER A 30 13.75 1.50 5.18
C SER A 30 12.73 0.38 5.02
N GLY A 31 13.06 -0.64 4.24
CA GLY A 31 12.10 -1.71 3.98
C GLY A 31 12.46 -2.54 2.76
N THR A 32 11.52 -3.42 2.42
CA THR A 32 11.59 -4.28 1.24
C THR A 32 10.21 -4.35 0.60
N VAL A 33 10.19 -4.39 -0.72
CA VAL A 33 9.00 -4.77 -1.49
C VAL A 33 9.32 -6.06 -2.22
N THR A 34 8.54 -7.10 -1.97
CA THR A 34 8.73 -8.43 -2.55
C THR A 34 7.56 -8.73 -3.46
N ARG A 35 7.86 -9.16 -4.68
CA ARG A 35 6.86 -9.67 -5.63
C ARG A 35 7.08 -11.15 -5.85
N VAL A 36 6.03 -11.95 -5.66
CA VAL A 36 6.00 -13.38 -6.00
C VAL A 36 5.11 -13.53 -7.22
N ALA A 37 5.59 -14.22 -8.25
CA ALA A 37 4.82 -14.51 -9.45
C ALA A 37 4.87 -16.01 -9.73
N SER A 38 3.70 -16.64 -9.79
CA SER A 38 3.55 -18.07 -9.99
C SER A 38 2.94 -18.33 -11.37
N ALA A 39 3.67 -19.05 -12.22
CA ALA A 39 3.18 -19.52 -13.50
C ALA A 39 2.79 -21.00 -13.40
N SER A 40 1.62 -21.35 -13.93
CA SER A 40 1.13 -22.73 -13.93
C SER A 40 1.48 -23.44 -15.25
N PHE A 41 1.84 -24.72 -15.17
CA PHE A 41 2.20 -25.56 -16.32
C PHE A 41 1.51 -26.93 -16.25
N GLY A 42 1.35 -27.59 -17.40
CA GLY A 42 0.81 -28.95 -17.48
C GLY A 42 -0.64 -29.05 -16.98
N THR A 43 -0.91 -29.95 -16.04
CA THR A 43 -2.28 -30.15 -15.50
C THR A 43 -2.85 -28.94 -14.76
N LEU A 44 -2.02 -27.94 -14.47
CA LEU A 44 -2.41 -26.67 -13.85
C LEU A 44 -2.56 -25.53 -14.85
N GLU A 45 -2.39 -25.76 -16.16
CA GLU A 45 -2.44 -24.72 -17.20
C GLU A 45 -3.74 -23.90 -17.22
N ASN A 46 -4.84 -24.48 -16.72
CA ASN A 46 -6.14 -23.80 -16.61
C ASN A 46 -6.29 -22.94 -15.34
N ARG A 47 -5.28 -22.90 -14.45
CA ARG A 47 -5.26 -21.95 -13.34
C ARG A 47 -4.73 -20.60 -13.82
N GLU A 48 -5.41 -19.53 -13.42
CA GLU A 48 -4.90 -18.18 -13.61
C GLU A 48 -3.55 -18.02 -12.91
N ASN A 49 -2.65 -17.26 -13.54
CA ASN A 49 -1.36 -16.92 -12.94
C ASN A 49 -1.62 -16.06 -11.70
N ASP A 50 -1.02 -16.47 -10.58
CA ASP A 50 -1.14 -15.76 -9.32
C ASP A 50 0.07 -14.86 -9.10
N SER A 51 -0.14 -13.74 -8.43
CA SER A 51 0.92 -12.78 -8.13
C SER A 51 0.61 -12.01 -6.87
N GLU A 52 1.56 -12.05 -5.95
CA GLU A 52 1.47 -11.42 -4.63
C GLU A 52 2.52 -10.31 -4.52
N VAL A 53 2.17 -9.23 -3.81
CA VAL A 53 3.08 -8.16 -3.43
C VAL A 53 3.05 -8.02 -1.91
N GLU A 54 4.22 -8.08 -1.30
CA GLU A 54 4.41 -7.84 0.12
C GLU A 54 5.25 -6.56 0.30
N VAL A 55 4.76 -5.62 1.11
CA VAL A 55 5.51 -4.42 1.50
C VAL A 55 5.84 -4.51 2.98
N ARG A 56 7.13 -4.48 3.32
CA ARG A 56 7.62 -4.32 4.69
C ARG A 56 8.34 -2.99 4.79
N ALA A 57 7.92 -2.14 5.71
CA ALA A 57 8.50 -0.81 5.87
C ALA A 57 8.73 -0.48 7.34
N SER A 58 9.75 0.32 7.60
CA SER A 58 10.07 0.92 8.88
C SER A 58 10.50 2.36 8.66
N TRP A 59 10.13 3.24 9.59
CA TRP A 59 10.53 4.65 9.58
C TRP A 59 10.50 5.19 11.01
N THR A 60 11.16 6.31 11.25
CA THR A 60 11.17 7.00 12.55
C THR A 60 10.49 8.36 12.42
N PRO A 61 9.36 8.61 13.11
CA PRO A 61 8.78 9.94 13.24
C PRO A 61 9.78 10.94 13.82
N ILE A 62 9.86 12.14 13.24
CA ILE A 62 10.70 13.22 13.81
C ILE A 62 10.04 13.80 15.07
N ASN A 63 8.71 13.93 15.05
CA ASN A 63 7.90 14.44 16.14
C ASN A 63 6.95 13.36 16.65
N GLY A 64 7.06 13.00 17.93
CA GLY A 64 6.21 11.99 18.57
C GLY A 64 4.77 12.43 18.82
N ASN A 65 4.43 13.71 18.66
CA ASN A 65 3.07 14.22 18.91
C ASN A 65 2.09 13.87 17.76
N ASP A 66 2.59 13.55 16.57
CA ASP A 66 1.79 13.35 15.36
C ASP A 66 1.62 11.87 14.95
N MET A 67 1.73 10.95 15.92
CA MET A 67 1.63 9.50 15.66
C MET A 67 0.36 9.08 14.92
N ALA A 68 -0.76 9.78 15.13
CA ALA A 68 -2.00 9.50 14.42
C ALA A 68 -1.86 9.69 12.89
N ALA A 69 -1.07 10.67 12.43
CA ALA A 69 -0.81 10.88 11.01
C ALA A 69 0.01 9.71 10.41
N HIS A 70 1.02 9.23 11.15
CA HIS A 70 1.81 8.07 10.72
C HIS A 70 0.96 6.79 10.64
N VAL A 71 0.01 6.59 11.56
CA VAL A 71 -0.93 5.46 11.49
C VAL A 71 -1.86 5.61 10.29
N ARG A 72 -2.41 6.80 10.02
CA ARG A 72 -3.23 7.03 8.82
C ARG A 72 -2.45 6.80 7.52
N ALA A 73 -1.17 7.17 7.49
CA ALA A 73 -0.32 6.89 6.34
C ALA A 73 -0.18 5.38 6.10
N TRP A 74 -0.03 4.59 7.16
CA TRP A 74 -0.01 3.13 7.04
C TRP A 74 -1.37 2.58 6.55
N LEU A 75 -2.48 3.12 7.03
CA LEU A 75 -3.83 2.72 6.56
C LEU A 75 -4.04 3.08 5.08
N ASN A 76 -3.62 4.28 4.63
CA ASN A 76 -3.67 4.67 3.22
C ASN A 76 -2.90 3.67 2.34
N LEU A 77 -1.73 3.21 2.77
CA LEU A 77 -0.98 2.18 2.04
C LEU A 77 -1.78 0.86 1.94
N LEU A 78 -2.44 0.43 3.02
CA LEU A 78 -3.29 -0.76 3.01
C LEU A 78 -4.51 -0.61 2.09
N GLU A 79 -5.12 0.58 2.02
CA GLU A 79 -6.21 0.87 1.08
C GLU A 79 -5.73 0.74 -0.37
N ILE A 80 -4.57 1.31 -0.70
CA ILE A 80 -3.97 1.20 -2.03
C ILE A 80 -3.65 -0.27 -2.35
N ALA A 81 -3.00 -0.98 -1.44
CA ALA A 81 -2.60 -2.37 -1.62
C ALA A 81 -3.80 -3.33 -1.77
N SER A 82 -4.91 -3.03 -1.10
CA SER A 82 -6.16 -3.80 -1.24
C SER A 82 -6.98 -3.45 -2.49
N GLY A 83 -6.52 -2.47 -3.29
CA GLY A 83 -7.23 -2.03 -4.49
C GLY A 83 -8.53 -1.28 -4.19
N MET A 84 -8.68 -0.72 -2.98
CA MET A 84 -9.85 0.09 -2.65
C MET A 84 -9.86 1.36 -3.52
N PRO A 85 -10.93 1.64 -4.26
CA PRO A 85 -11.02 2.87 -5.05
C PRO A 85 -11.09 4.08 -4.10
N PRO A 86 -10.40 5.19 -4.42
CA PRO A 86 -10.50 6.41 -3.62
C PRO A 86 -11.95 6.91 -3.64
N ILE A 87 -12.41 7.48 -2.53
CA ILE A 87 -13.74 8.09 -2.45
C ILE A 87 -13.82 9.21 -3.49
N PRO A 88 -14.76 9.15 -4.46
CA PRO A 88 -14.88 10.19 -5.48
C PRO A 88 -15.15 11.56 -4.84
N GLN A 89 -14.59 12.60 -5.45
CA GLN A 89 -14.81 13.98 -4.99
C GLN A 89 -16.32 14.29 -4.97
N GLY A 90 -16.83 14.73 -3.81
CA GLY A 90 -18.26 15.01 -3.62
C GLY A 90 -19.10 13.84 -3.07
N VAL A 91 -18.49 12.69 -2.78
CA VAL A 91 -19.15 11.57 -2.09
C VAL A 91 -18.75 11.59 -0.61
N THR A 92 -19.75 11.64 0.29
CA THR A 92 -19.55 11.53 1.75
C THR A 92 -20.17 10.23 2.25
N GLN A 93 -19.44 9.47 3.07
CA GLN A 93 -20.01 8.31 3.76
C GLN A 93 -21.08 8.77 4.75
N LEU A 94 -22.30 8.24 4.61
CA LEU A 94 -23.36 8.47 5.58
C LEU A 94 -23.00 7.77 6.88
N SER A 95 -22.74 8.56 7.93
CA SER A 95 -22.56 8.05 9.29
C SER A 95 -23.91 7.52 9.77
N ARG A 96 -23.99 6.22 10.07
CA ARG A 96 -25.18 5.65 10.71
C ARG A 96 -25.26 6.18 12.14
N HIS A 97 -26.11 7.17 12.38
CA HIS A 97 -26.53 7.53 13.73
C HIS A 97 -27.37 6.38 14.28
N ASN A 98 -26.93 5.81 15.42
CA ASN A 98 -27.78 5.01 16.29
C ASN A 98 -28.40 5.92 17.34
#